data_AF-A0A2P2K8M5-F1
#
_entry.id   AF-A0A2P2K8M5-F1
#
_cell.length_a   1.000
_cell.length_b   1.000
_cell.length_c   1.000
_cell.angle_alpha   90.00
_cell.angle_beta   90.00
_cell.angle_gamma   90.00
#
_symmetry.space_group_name_H-M   'P 1'
#
loop_
_entity.id
_entity.type
_entity.pdbx_description
1 polymer ?
#
loop_
_entity_poly.entity_id
_entity_poly.type
_entity_poly.pdbx_seq_one_letter_code
_entity_poly.pdbx_strand_id
1 'polypeptide(L)'
;MVKARSQFKERSTATNVEIELPLPADASNPNIRTSMGSASYAPEKDALLWKIKSFPGGKEYMSRAEFSLPSITADEAVPERKAPIRVKFEIPYFTVSGIQVRYLKIIEKSGYHALPWVRYITMAGEYELRLI
;
A
#
# COMPACT_ATOMS: atom_id res chain seq x y z
N MET A 1 2.55 -15.40 7.20
CA MET A 1 1.37 -15.26 6.30
C MET A 1 0.78 -13.89 6.54
N VAL A 2 0.51 -13.13 5.48
CA VAL A 2 -0.03 -11.76 5.56
C VAL A 2 -1.33 -11.68 4.79
N LYS A 3 -2.34 -11.05 5.40
CA LYS A 3 -3.64 -10.82 4.78
C LYS A 3 -3.86 -9.31 4.62
N ALA A 4 -4.22 -8.90 3.41
CA ALA A 4 -4.60 -7.54 3.11
C ALA A 4 -6.10 -7.51 2.83
N ARG A 5 -6.84 -6.66 3.55
CA ARG A 5 -8.29 -6.49 3.39
C ARG A 5 -8.61 -5.04 3.05
N SER A 6 -9.37 -4.81 1.98
CA SER A 6 -9.82 -3.47 1.59
C SER A 6 -11.07 -3.08 2.38
N GLN A 7 -10.91 -2.13 3.31
CA GLN A 7 -12.00 -1.60 4.14
C GLN A 7 -12.57 -0.29 3.58
N PHE A 8 -12.97 -0.31 2.31
CA PHE A 8 -13.66 0.81 1.65
C PHE A 8 -14.78 0.27 0.76
N LYS A 9 -15.63 1.19 0.27
CA LYS A 9 -16.82 0.84 -0.52
C LYS A 9 -16.46 -0.06 -1.70
N GLU A 10 -17.26 -1.11 -1.92
CA GLU A 10 -17.05 -2.11 -2.99
C GLU A 10 -17.01 -1.52 -4.39
N ARG A 11 -17.73 -0.41 -4.62
CA ARG A 11 -17.72 0.33 -5.89
C ARG A 11 -16.42 1.07 -6.18
N SER A 12 -15.56 1.24 -5.18
CA SER A 12 -14.27 1.89 -5.30
C SER A 12 -13.17 0.84 -5.43
N THR A 13 -12.11 1.19 -6.13
CA THR A 13 -10.97 0.29 -6.39
C THR A 13 -9.70 1.04 -6.11
N ALA A 14 -8.83 0.48 -5.27
CA ALA A 14 -7.49 1.00 -5.09
C ALA A 14 -6.59 0.53 -6.24
N THR A 15 -5.80 1.44 -6.78
CA THR A 15 -4.81 1.22 -7.83
C THR A 15 -3.41 1.31 -7.25
N ASN A 16 -2.47 0.64 -7.91
CA ASN A 16 -1.04 0.67 -7.58
C ASN A 16 -0.76 0.44 -6.08
N VAL A 17 -1.42 -0.56 -5.50
CA VAL A 17 -1.21 -0.91 -4.10
C VAL A 17 0.15 -1.59 -3.97
N GLU A 18 1.00 -1.05 -3.11
CA GLU A 18 2.32 -1.59 -2.80
C GLU A 18 2.43 -1.74 -1.28
N ILE A 19 2.64 -2.98 -0.84
CA ILE A 19 2.81 -3.34 0.56
C ILE A 19 4.27 -3.75 0.72
N GLU A 20 5.00 -2.99 1.52
CA GLU A 20 6.40 -3.23 1.85
C GLU A 20 6.47 -3.87 3.23
N LEU A 21 6.82 -5.15 3.26
CA LEU A 21 7.00 -5.90 4.49
C LEU A 21 8.48 -6.03 4.80
N PRO A 22 8.97 -5.50 5.92
CA PRO A 22 10.36 -5.66 6.28
C PRO A 22 10.64 -7.11 6.71
N LEU A 23 11.83 -7.56 6.37
CA LEU A 23 12.34 -8.89 6.63
C LEU A 23 13.71 -8.79 7.31
N PRO A 24 14.12 -9.85 8.02
CA PRO A 24 15.49 -9.99 8.49
C PRO A 24 16.47 -9.93 7.31
N ALA A 25 17.62 -9.27 7.50
CA ALA A 25 18.69 -9.20 6.49
C ALA A 25 19.22 -10.60 6.11
N ASP A 26 19.12 -11.56 7.03
CA ASP A 26 19.56 -12.95 6.85
C ASP A 26 18.54 -13.84 6.11
N ALA A 27 17.44 -13.27 5.62
CA ALA A 27 16.42 -14.02 4.91
C ALA A 27 16.92 -14.47 3.53
N SER A 28 17.06 -15.78 3.33
CA SER A 28 17.49 -16.40 2.08
C SER A 28 16.40 -17.29 1.47
N ASN A 29 16.48 -17.54 0.16
CA ASN A 29 15.61 -18.48 -0.57
C ASN A 29 14.09 -18.23 -0.44
N PRO A 30 13.58 -17.08 -0.93
CA PRO A 30 12.18 -16.69 -0.74
C PRO A 30 11.23 -17.56 -1.56
N ASN A 31 10.43 -18.40 -0.91
CA ASN A 31 9.29 -19.08 -1.53
C ASN A 31 8.02 -18.27 -1.28
N ILE A 32 7.59 -17.53 -2.30
CA ILE A 32 6.49 -16.58 -2.19
C ILE A 32 5.30 -17.08 -3.01
N ARG A 33 4.14 -17.17 -2.36
CA ARG A 33 2.84 -17.49 -2.95
C ARG A 33 1.84 -16.40 -2.61
N THR A 34 1.37 -15.68 -3.63
CA THR A 34 0.37 -14.62 -3.48
C THR A 34 -0.91 -14.98 -4.22
N SER A 35 -2.07 -14.68 -3.62
CA SER A 35 -3.37 -14.89 -4.27
C SER A 35 -3.63 -13.91 -5.42
N MET A 36 -3.07 -12.70 -5.33
CA MET A 36 -3.26 -11.64 -6.31
C MET A 36 -2.04 -10.71 -6.34
N GLY A 37 -1.70 -10.19 -7.52
CA GLY A 37 -0.53 -9.33 -7.71
C GLY A 37 0.77 -10.12 -7.83
N SER A 38 1.90 -9.42 -7.65
CA SER A 38 3.24 -10.00 -7.65
C SER A 38 3.96 -9.57 -6.39
N ALA A 39 4.66 -10.50 -5.74
CA ALA A 39 5.53 -10.20 -4.62
C ALA A 39 6.96 -10.59 -4.97
N SER A 40 7.90 -9.69 -4.67
CA SER A 40 9.33 -9.87 -4.90
C SER A 40 10.10 -9.48 -3.65
N TYR A 41 11.14 -10.23 -3.33
CA TYR A 41 12.11 -9.82 -2.34
C TYR A 41 13.01 -8.72 -2.92
N ALA A 42 13.24 -7.66 -2.15
CA ALA A 42 14.10 -6.53 -2.46
C ALA A 42 15.22 -6.47 -1.40
N PRO A 43 16.37 -7.14 -1.63
CA PRO A 43 17.48 -7.19 -0.68
C PRO A 43 18.02 -5.80 -0.33
N GLU A 44 17.95 -4.85 -1.25
CA GLU A 44 18.44 -3.48 -1.05
C GLU A 44 17.60 -2.67 -0.04
N LYS A 45 16.43 -3.19 0.34
CA LYS A 45 15.54 -2.59 1.35
C LYS A 45 15.28 -3.52 2.54
N ASP A 46 15.91 -4.71 2.55
CA ASP A 46 15.60 -5.79 3.49
C ASP A 46 14.08 -6.02 3.60
N ALA A 47 13.37 -6.03 2.46
CA ALA A 47 11.91 -6.04 2.46
C ALA A 47 11.31 -6.87 1.32
N LEU A 48 10.15 -7.47 1.57
CA LEU A 48 9.26 -8.04 0.57
C LEU A 48 8.33 -6.96 0.03
N LEU A 49 8.41 -6.71 -1.28
CA LEU A 49 7.52 -5.80 -1.98
C LEU A 49 6.38 -6.58 -2.61
N TRP A 50 5.16 -6.39 -2.11
CA TRP A 50 3.95 -6.98 -2.68
C TRP A 50 3.15 -5.91 -3.42
N LYS A 51 3.07 -6.05 -4.75
CA LYS A 51 2.42 -5.11 -5.67
C LYS A 51 1.13 -5.69 -6.22
N ILE A 52 0.03 -4.93 -6.09
CA ILE A 52 -1.31 -5.28 -6.57
C ILE A 52 -1.80 -4.13 -7.44
N LYS A 53 -1.97 -4.38 -8.75
CA LYS A 53 -2.41 -3.37 -9.72
C LYS A 53 -3.81 -2.82 -9.42
N SER A 54 -4.72 -3.71 -9.03
CA SER A 54 -6.13 -3.39 -8.78
C SER A 54 -6.63 -4.15 -7.57
N PHE A 55 -7.10 -3.41 -6.58
CA PHE A 55 -7.61 -3.90 -5.32
C PHE A 55 -9.02 -3.34 -5.09
N PRO A 56 -10.08 -4.08 -5.50
CA PRO A 56 -11.47 -3.68 -5.27
C PRO A 56 -11.82 -3.59 -3.78
N GLY A 57 -12.74 -2.70 -3.40
CA GLY A 57 -13.25 -2.60 -2.04
C GLY A 57 -13.96 -3.88 -1.58
N GLY A 58 -13.91 -4.18 -0.28
CA GLY A 58 -14.56 -5.36 0.31
C GLY A 58 -13.89 -6.70 0.03
N LYS A 59 -12.74 -6.72 -0.66
CA LYS A 59 -11.98 -7.93 -0.96
C LYS A 59 -10.85 -8.18 0.05
N GLU A 60 -10.46 -9.45 0.14
CA GLU A 60 -9.30 -9.90 0.90
C GLU A 60 -8.35 -10.65 -0.03
N TYR A 61 -7.07 -10.33 0.07
CA TYR A 61 -5.99 -11.03 -0.61
C TYR A 61 -4.97 -11.50 0.40
N MET A 62 -4.27 -12.59 0.07
CA MET A 62 -3.31 -13.22 0.96
C MET A 62 -1.96 -13.40 0.27
N SER A 63 -0.90 -13.18 1.03
CA SER A 63 0.49 -13.44 0.65
C SER A 63 1.14 -14.34 1.69
N ARG A 64 1.69 -15.46 1.24
CA ARG A 64 2.51 -16.37 2.03
C ARG A 64 3.92 -16.31 1.49
N ALA A 65 4.87 -15.91 2.34
CA ALA A 65 6.28 -15.98 2.03
C ALA A 65 6.95 -16.85 3.09
N GLU A 66 7.79 -17.78 2.62
CA GLU A 66 8.64 -18.63 3.44
C GLU A 66 10.08 -18.26 3.13
N PHE A 67 10.86 -18.04 4.19
CA PHE A 67 12.27 -17.67 4.11
C PHE A 67 13.07 -18.68 4.90
N SER A 68 14.23 -19.03 4.37
CA SER A 68 15.21 -19.85 5.07
C SER A 68 16.18 -18.91 5.79
N LEU A 69 16.25 -19.05 7.10
CA LEU A 69 17.24 -18.36 7.93
C LEU A 69 18.47 -19.27 8.12
N PRO A 70 19.68 -18.71 8.18
CA PRO A 70 20.88 -19.48 8.49
C PRO A 70 20.80 -20.07 9.92
N SER A 71 21.38 -21.25 10.10
CA SER A 71 21.36 -21.99 11.37
C SER A 71 22.21 -21.36 12.48
N ILE A 72 23.04 -20.38 12.14
CA ILE A 72 23.93 -19.67 13.06
C ILE A 72 23.22 -18.38 13.47
N THR A 73 22.73 -18.32 14.69
CA THR A 73 22.28 -17.08 15.32
C THR A 73 23.51 -16.27 15.73
N ALA A 74 23.63 -15.02 15.30
CA ALA A 74 24.63 -14.12 15.87
C ALA A 74 24.34 -13.94 17.37
N ASP A 75 25.32 -14.21 18.24
CA ASP A 75 25.20 -14.11 19.71
C ASP A 75 24.86 -12.68 20.20
N GLU A 76 24.99 -11.68 19.34
CA GLU A 76 24.49 -10.32 19.53
C GLU A 76 23.27 -10.08 18.63
N ALA A 77 22.14 -10.72 18.95
CA ALA A 77 20.86 -10.35 18.36
C ALA A 77 20.50 -8.95 18.87
N VAL A 78 21.01 -7.90 18.20
CA VAL A 78 20.44 -6.56 18.27
C VAL A 78 18.93 -6.77 18.12
N PRO A 79 18.09 -6.30 19.07
CA PRO A 79 16.65 -6.51 18.96
C PRO A 79 16.25 -5.98 17.60
N GLU A 80 15.87 -6.87 16.69
CA GLU A 80 15.47 -6.52 15.33
C GLU A 80 14.41 -5.45 15.50
N ARG A 81 14.78 -4.19 15.23
CA ARG A 81 13.83 -3.10 15.19
C ARG A 81 12.99 -3.41 13.96
N LYS A 82 11.94 -4.22 14.15
CA LYS A 82 10.99 -4.59 13.12
C LYS A 82 10.52 -3.28 12.51
N ALA A 83 11.03 -2.97 11.33
CA ALA A 83 10.61 -1.76 10.65
C ALA A 83 9.08 -1.85 10.47
N PRO A 84 8.38 -0.71 10.41
CA PRO A 84 6.96 -0.75 10.14
C PRO A 84 6.69 -1.29 8.73
N ILE A 85 5.59 -2.01 8.57
CA ILE A 85 5.02 -2.33 7.26
C ILE A 85 4.50 -1.02 6.66
N ARG A 86 4.95 -0.70 5.46
CA ARG A 86 4.50 0.50 4.72
C ARG A 86 3.53 0.09 3.64
N VAL A 87 2.46 0.87 3.47
CA VAL A 87 1.52 0.66 2.37
C VAL A 87 1.35 1.92 1.56
N LYS A 88 1.48 1.80 0.25
CA LYS A 88 1.13 2.82 -0.73
C LYS A 88 -0.09 2.35 -1.50
N PHE A 89 -1.02 3.25 -1.76
CA PHE A 89 -2.19 3.00 -2.57
C PHE A 89 -2.78 4.31 -3.08
N GLU A 90 -3.55 4.23 -4.16
CA GLU A 90 -4.32 5.35 -4.69
C GLU A 90 -5.76 4.89 -4.93
N ILE A 91 -6.77 5.68 -4.53
CA ILE A 91 -8.18 5.39 -4.78
C ILE A 91 -8.78 6.59 -5.52
N PRO A 92 -9.01 6.49 -6.83
CA PRO A 92 -9.62 7.56 -7.59
C PRO A 92 -11.12 7.68 -7.26
N TYR A 93 -11.66 8.89 -7.40
CA TYR A 93 -13.07 9.23 -7.20
C TYR A 93 -13.62 8.88 -5.80
N PHE A 94 -12.73 8.75 -4.82
CA PHE A 94 -13.07 8.44 -3.44
C PHE A 94 -12.46 9.46 -2.50
N THR A 95 -13.21 9.84 -1.47
CA THR A 95 -12.78 10.74 -0.40
C THR A 95 -12.98 10.06 0.95
N VAL A 96 -11.90 9.91 1.71
CA VAL A 96 -11.95 9.39 3.08
C VAL A 96 -12.53 10.44 4.04
N SER A 97 -12.17 11.71 3.87
CA SER A 97 -12.66 12.82 4.70
C SER A 97 -14.11 13.22 4.45
N GLY A 98 -14.73 12.71 3.39
CA GLY A 98 -16.07 13.13 2.96
C GLY A 98 -16.13 14.54 2.36
N ILE A 99 -14.99 15.18 2.08
CA ILE A 99 -14.95 16.51 1.45
C ILE A 99 -15.64 16.49 0.08
N GLN A 100 -16.44 17.52 -0.18
CA GLN A 100 -17.13 17.71 -1.45
C GLN A 100 -17.12 19.20 -1.83
N VAL A 101 -16.46 19.52 -2.94
CA VAL A 101 -16.51 20.84 -3.58
C VAL A 101 -17.91 21.04 -4.16
N ARG A 102 -18.65 22.03 -3.63
CA ARG A 102 -20.03 22.32 -4.07
C ARG A 102 -20.10 23.30 -5.24
N TYR A 103 -19.27 24.33 -5.22
CA TYR A 103 -19.22 25.33 -6.28
C TYR A 103 -17.81 25.93 -6.40
N LEU A 104 -17.47 26.34 -7.62
CA LEU A 104 -16.28 27.15 -7.92
C LEU A 104 -16.77 28.42 -8.62
N LYS A 105 -16.68 29.56 -7.95
CA LYS A 105 -17.09 30.85 -8.51
C LYS A 105 -15.89 31.50 -9.18
N ILE A 106 -16.01 31.73 -10.49
CA ILE A 106 -14.99 32.40 -11.30
C ILE A 106 -15.53 33.79 -11.64
N ILE A 107 -14.80 34.84 -11.28
CA ILE A 107 -15.18 36.24 -11.52
C ILE A 107 -14.16 36.82 -12.49
N GLU A 108 -14.58 37.04 -13.72
CA GLU A 108 -13.74 37.50 -14.81
C GLU A 108 -14.44 38.64 -15.56
N LYS A 109 -13.72 39.74 -15.83
CA LYS A 109 -14.28 40.98 -16.41
C LYS A 109 -14.44 40.88 -17.94
N SER A 110 -13.67 40.00 -18.58
CA SER A 110 -13.66 39.80 -20.03
C SER A 110 -14.82 38.93 -20.57
N GLY A 111 -15.69 38.41 -19.70
CA GLY A 111 -16.83 37.56 -20.12
C GLY A 111 -16.44 36.13 -20.50
N TYR A 112 -15.23 35.69 -20.17
CA TYR A 112 -14.76 34.33 -20.44
C TYR A 112 -15.57 33.27 -19.65
N HIS A 113 -16.08 32.26 -20.36
CA HIS A 113 -16.74 31.10 -19.76
C HIS A 113 -15.73 29.99 -19.47
N ALA A 114 -15.42 29.80 -18.19
CA ALA A 114 -14.56 28.71 -17.74
C ALA A 114 -15.35 27.40 -17.54
N LEU A 115 -14.70 26.27 -17.82
CA LEU A 115 -15.24 24.91 -17.59
C LEU A 115 -14.55 24.29 -16.36
N PRO A 116 -15.11 24.46 -15.14
CA PRO A 116 -14.50 23.91 -13.93
C PRO A 116 -14.68 22.39 -13.89
N TRP A 117 -13.62 21.69 -13.50
CA TRP A 117 -13.65 20.25 -13.26
C TRP A 117 -12.98 19.93 -11.92
N VAL A 118 -13.40 18.84 -11.28
CA VAL A 118 -12.80 18.35 -10.04
C VAL A 118 -12.62 16.84 -10.13
N ARG A 119 -11.49 16.34 -9.65
CA ARG A 119 -11.31 14.92 -9.36
C ARG A 119 -10.86 14.75 -7.93
N TYR A 120 -11.36 13.69 -7.29
CA TYR A 120 -10.90 13.29 -5.97
C TYR A 120 -9.96 12.10 -6.10
N ILE A 121 -8.87 12.12 -5.36
CA ILE A 121 -7.96 10.99 -5.25
C ILE A 121 -7.60 10.87 -3.78
N THR A 122 -7.78 9.69 -3.22
CA THR A 122 -7.23 9.36 -1.92
C THR A 122 -5.90 8.66 -2.14
N MET A 123 -4.82 9.17 -1.57
CA MET A 123 -3.51 8.52 -1.60
C MET A 123 -3.11 8.15 -0.18
N ALA A 124 -2.30 7.10 -0.05
CA ALA A 124 -1.63 6.82 1.22
C ALA A 124 -0.64 7.95 1.55
N GLY A 125 -0.74 8.51 2.75
CA GLY A 125 0.30 9.36 3.34
C GLY A 125 1.34 8.49 4.06
N GLU A 126 1.66 8.83 5.31
CA GLU A 126 2.44 7.96 6.21
C GLU A 126 1.55 6.82 6.74
N TYR A 127 1.34 5.80 5.91
CA TYR A 127 0.56 4.62 6.29
C TYR A 127 1.49 3.48 6.72
N GLU A 128 1.80 3.46 8.01
CA GLU A 128 2.73 2.53 8.65
C GLU A 128 2.01 1.63 9.67
N LEU A 129 2.26 0.31 9.62
CA LEU A 129 1.77 -0.65 10.60
C LEU A 129 2.94 -1.32 11.30
N ARG A 130 2.98 -1.25 12.63
CA ARG A 130 4.02 -1.94 13.43
C ARG A 130 3.57 -3.36 13.74
N LEU A 131 4.47 -4.32 13.52
CA LEU A 131 4.30 -5.69 13.98
C LEU A 131 4.51 -5.70 15.49
N ILE A 132 3.47 -6.03 16.25
CA ILE A 132 3.55 -6.30 17.69
C ILE A 132 4.08 -7.72 17.89
#